data_AF-A0AA50RU85-F1
#
_entry.id   AF-A0AA50RU85-F1
#
_cell.length_a   1.000
_cell.length_b   1.000
_cell.length_c   1.000
_cell.angle_alpha   90.00
_cell.angle_beta   90.00
_cell.angle_gamma   90.00
#
_symmetry.space_group_name_H-M   'P 1'
#
loop_
_entity.id
_entity.type
_entity.pdbx_description
1 polymer ?
#
loop_
_entity_poly.entity_id
_entity_poly.type
_entity_poly.pdbx_seq_one_letter_code
_entity_poly.pdbx_strand_id
1 'polypeptide(L)'
;LAPQENERILDMCAAPGGKASHIAAIMKNTGALFANDANKERTKAVVGNFHRLGIVNAIVCNYDGRQFPDVIKGFDRVLLDAPCTGTGVIAKDPSVKTSKEQKDIQRCFNLQRQLLLAAIDCCNAKSSTGGYIVYSTCSILPEENEWVVNYALKR
;
A
#
# COMPACT_ATOMS: atom_id res chain seq x y z
N LEU A 1 -5.46 3.62 9.32
CA LEU A 1 -4.37 2.72 9.76
C LEU A 1 -4.09 2.86 11.26
N ALA A 2 -4.07 4.07 11.82
CA ALA A 2 -3.82 4.33 13.25
C ALA A 2 -2.51 3.68 13.77
N PRO A 3 -1.36 3.94 13.12
CA PRO A 3 -0.08 3.36 13.51
C PRO A 3 0.31 3.78 14.93
N GLN A 4 0.93 2.89 15.70
CA GLN A 4 1.43 3.15 17.04
C GLN A 4 2.96 3.24 17.06
N GLU A 5 3.50 3.85 18.12
CA GLU A 5 4.94 3.87 18.36
C GLU A 5 5.49 2.44 18.53
N ASN A 6 6.72 2.22 18.07
CA ASN A 6 7.45 0.94 18.14
C ASN A 6 6.85 -0.24 17.36
N GLU A 7 5.78 -0.03 16.58
CA GLU A 7 5.23 -1.05 15.68
C GLU A 7 6.10 -1.27 14.44
N ARG A 8 5.86 -2.41 13.80
CA ARG A 8 6.40 -2.75 12.49
C ARG A 8 5.32 -2.65 11.43
N ILE A 9 5.47 -1.69 10.52
CA ILE A 9 4.45 -1.34 9.54
C ILE A 9 4.96 -1.55 8.12
N LEU A 10 4.10 -2.08 7.26
CA LEU A 10 4.36 -2.23 5.82
C LEU A 10 3.47 -1.29 5.02
N ASP A 11 4.06 -0.46 4.17
CA ASP A 11 3.40 0.19 3.04
C ASP A 11 3.82 -0.53 1.75
N MET A 12 2.90 -1.31 1.16
CA MET A 12 3.21 -2.20 0.03
C MET A 12 3.43 -1.48 -1.30
N CYS A 13 2.89 -0.28 -1.45
CA CYS A 13 2.87 0.51 -2.70
C CYS A 13 3.15 1.98 -2.36
N ALA A 14 4.29 2.22 -1.72
CA ALA A 14 4.57 3.44 -0.99
C ALA A 14 4.82 4.66 -1.89
N ALA A 15 5.29 4.49 -3.13
CA ALA A 15 5.73 5.65 -3.90
C ALA A 15 4.54 6.55 -4.31
N PRO A 16 4.69 7.89 -4.26
CA PRO A 16 5.93 8.67 -4.06
C PRO A 16 6.35 8.91 -2.59
N GLY A 17 5.71 8.28 -1.62
CA GLY A 17 6.10 8.29 -0.20
C GLY A 17 5.20 9.13 0.71
N GLY A 18 4.13 9.74 0.19
CA GLY A 18 3.26 10.63 0.99
C GLY A 18 2.57 9.92 2.15
N LYS A 19 1.91 8.79 1.91
CA LYS A 19 1.23 8.02 2.97
C LYS A 19 2.23 7.43 3.97
N ALA A 20 3.30 6.81 3.46
CA ALA A 20 4.41 6.32 4.28
C ALA A 20 5.02 7.42 5.18
N SER A 21 5.23 8.63 4.66
CA SER A 21 5.75 9.74 5.47
C SER A 21 4.82 10.17 6.59
N HIS A 22 3.50 10.12 6.35
CA HIS A 22 2.51 10.39 7.38
C HIS A 22 2.50 9.30 8.46
N ILE A 23 2.66 8.03 8.05
CA ILE A 23 2.82 6.92 9.00
C ILE A 23 4.05 7.15 9.89
N ALA A 24 5.21 7.42 9.29
CA ALA A 24 6.45 7.67 10.04
C ALA A 24 6.31 8.83 11.04
N ALA A 25 5.62 9.90 10.65
CA ALA A 25 5.35 11.05 11.52
C ALA A 25 4.49 10.67 12.74
N ILE A 26 3.42 9.89 12.55
CA ILE A 26 2.57 9.43 13.66
C ILE A 26 3.35 8.48 14.59
N MET A 27 4.20 7.61 14.02
CA MET A 27 5.09 6.72 14.78
C MET A 27 6.23 7.47 15.50
N LYS A 28 6.36 8.78 15.33
CA LYS A 28 7.44 9.62 15.89
C LYS A 28 8.85 9.04 15.65
N ASN A 29 9.10 8.53 14.44
CA ASN A 29 10.37 7.88 14.10
C ASN A 29 10.77 6.68 15.00
N THR A 30 9.81 6.02 15.64
CA THR A 30 10.05 4.79 16.42
C THR A 30 9.61 3.55 15.63
N GLY A 31 10.04 2.35 16.05
CA GLY A 31 9.70 1.11 15.35
C GLY A 31 10.35 1.00 13.97
N ALA A 32 9.66 0.34 13.04
CA ALA A 32 10.17 0.16 11.68
C ALA A 32 9.06 0.29 10.63
N LEU A 33 9.26 1.18 9.66
CA LEU A 33 8.40 1.38 8.50
C LEU A 33 9.04 0.78 7.25
N PHE A 34 8.41 -0.22 6.64
CA PHE A 34 8.83 -0.79 5.37
C PHE A 34 8.05 -0.11 4.25
N ALA A 35 8.74 0.67 3.43
CA ALA A 35 8.16 1.38 2.29
C ALA A 35 8.57 0.66 0.99
N ASN A 36 7.67 -0.16 0.45
CA ASN A 36 7.91 -0.95 -0.76
C ASN A 36 7.24 -0.30 -1.98
N ASP A 37 7.89 -0.32 -3.14
CA ASP A 37 7.23 -0.07 -4.42
C ASP A 37 7.86 -0.95 -5.50
N ALA A 38 7.05 -1.52 -6.40
CA ALA A 38 7.55 -2.38 -7.48
C ALA A 38 8.36 -1.59 -8.54
N ASN A 39 8.16 -0.28 -8.65
CA ASN A 39 8.88 0.56 -9.61
C ASN A 39 10.13 1.20 -8.98
N LYS A 40 11.30 0.75 -9.42
CA LYS A 40 12.61 1.21 -8.94
C LYS A 40 12.89 2.70 -9.17
N GLU A 41 12.30 3.31 -10.18
CA GLU A 41 12.48 4.75 -10.39
C GLU A 41 11.66 5.56 -9.39
N ARG A 42 10.44 5.09 -9.08
CA ARG A 42 9.54 5.74 -8.13
C ARG A 42 10.05 5.65 -6.69
N THR A 43 10.82 4.62 -6.34
CA THR A 43 11.46 4.53 -5.00
C THR A 43 12.49 5.63 -4.75
N LYS A 44 13.14 6.18 -5.80
CA LYS A 44 14.05 7.34 -5.65
C LYS A 44 13.33 8.56 -5.07
N ALA A 45 12.07 8.78 -5.47
CA ALA A 45 11.26 9.86 -4.93
C ALA A 45 10.92 9.63 -3.45
N VAL A 46 10.67 8.37 -3.05
CA VAL A 46 10.45 8.00 -1.65
C VAL A 46 11.68 8.33 -0.81
N VAL A 47 12.87 7.90 -1.25
CA VAL A 47 14.14 8.18 -0.57
C VAL A 47 14.36 9.68 -0.41
N GLY A 48 14.21 10.45 -1.50
CA GLY A 48 14.37 11.91 -1.46
C GLY A 48 13.39 12.60 -0.50
N ASN A 49 12.12 12.18 -0.52
CA ASN A 49 11.11 12.72 0.39
C ASN A 49 11.38 12.35 1.85
N PHE A 50 11.81 11.12 2.13
CA PHE A 50 12.12 10.67 3.49
C PHE A 50 13.30 11.44 4.08
N HIS A 51 14.39 11.60 3.32
CA HIS A 51 15.51 12.42 3.76
C HIS A 51 15.11 13.88 4.00
N ARG A 52 14.30 14.47 3.10
CA ARG A 52 13.82 15.85 3.26
C ARG A 52 12.95 16.04 4.51
N LEU A 53 12.19 15.01 4.89
CA LEU A 53 11.29 15.04 6.05
C LEU A 53 11.94 14.54 7.35
N GLY A 54 13.21 14.13 7.32
CA GLY A 54 13.92 13.62 8.51
C GLY A 54 13.37 12.28 9.01
N ILE A 55 12.86 11.44 8.11
CA ILE A 55 12.37 10.10 8.45
C ILE A 55 13.56 9.16 8.57
N VAL A 56 13.74 8.55 9.74
CA VAL A 56 14.91 7.71 10.06
C VAL A 56 14.58 6.25 10.36
N ASN A 57 13.30 5.94 10.63
CA ASN A 57 12.84 4.59 10.96
C ASN A 57 12.34 3.80 9.73
N ALA A 58 12.62 4.27 8.51
CA ALA A 58 12.07 3.71 7.30
C ALA A 58 13.09 2.92 6.48
N ILE A 59 12.67 1.77 5.97
CA ILE A 59 13.41 0.88 5.07
C ILE A 59 12.72 0.93 3.71
N VAL A 60 13.40 1.47 2.72
CA VAL A 60 12.87 1.55 1.34
C VAL A 60 13.26 0.29 0.58
N CYS A 61 12.25 -0.41 0.07
CA CYS A 61 12.41 -1.68 -0.64
C CYS A 61 11.85 -1.61 -2.08
N ASN A 62 12.35 -2.47 -2.95
CA ASN A 62 11.84 -2.64 -4.31
C ASN A 62 11.57 -4.13 -4.58
N TYR A 63 10.36 -4.57 -4.26
CA TYR A 63 9.85 -5.91 -4.53
C TYR A 63 8.46 -5.85 -5.17
N ASP A 64 8.11 -6.90 -5.89
CA ASP A 64 6.71 -7.17 -6.21
C ASP A 64 5.95 -7.44 -4.91
N GLY A 65 4.92 -6.62 -4.63
CA GLY A 65 4.13 -6.76 -3.41
C GLY A 65 3.50 -8.14 -3.25
N ARG A 66 3.26 -8.87 -4.35
CA ARG A 66 2.70 -10.24 -4.32
C ARG A 66 3.66 -11.27 -3.73
N GLN A 67 4.97 -11.01 -3.83
CA GLN A 67 6.03 -11.91 -3.35
C GLN A 67 6.60 -11.45 -1.99
N PHE A 68 6.13 -10.32 -1.48
CA PHE A 68 6.58 -9.77 -0.21
C PHE A 68 6.42 -10.73 0.98
N PRO A 69 5.36 -11.56 1.08
CA PRO A 69 5.25 -12.55 2.16
C PRO A 69 6.42 -13.53 2.22
N ASP A 70 7.03 -13.88 1.09
CA ASP A 70 8.17 -14.81 1.06
C ASP A 70 9.47 -14.15 1.52
N VAL A 71 9.55 -12.82 1.41
CA VAL A 71 10.69 -12.03 1.87
C VAL A 71 10.61 -11.82 3.37
N ILE A 72 9.46 -11.30 3.84
CA ILE A 72 9.32 -10.94 5.25
C ILE A 72 7.85 -10.84 5.67
N LYS A 73 7.56 -11.35 6.86
CA LYS A 73 6.23 -11.34 7.50
C LYS A 73 6.30 -10.72 8.88
N GLY A 74 5.17 -10.69 9.58
CA GLY A 74 5.10 -10.31 10.98
C GLY A 74 4.91 -8.82 11.19
N PHE A 75 4.17 -8.16 10.30
CA PHE A 75 3.85 -6.74 10.43
C PHE A 75 2.64 -6.56 11.33
N ASP A 76 2.71 -5.63 12.27
CA ASP A 76 1.57 -5.26 13.12
C ASP A 76 0.46 -4.63 12.26
N ARG A 77 0.86 -3.81 11.27
CA ARG A 77 -0.08 -3.17 10.36
C ARG A 77 0.43 -3.16 8.92
N VAL A 78 -0.50 -3.30 7.98
CA VAL A 78 -0.22 -3.23 6.54
C VAL A 78 -1.12 -2.19 5.88
N LEU A 79 -0.50 -1.26 5.17
CA LEU A 79 -1.17 -0.36 4.24
C LEU A 79 -0.97 -0.89 2.82
N LEU A 80 -2.09 -1.14 2.14
CA LEU A 80 -2.13 -1.41 0.72
C LEU A 80 -2.92 -0.30 0.03
N ASP A 81 -2.22 0.74 -0.38
CA ASP A 81 -2.73 1.74 -1.32
C ASP A 81 -2.55 1.20 -2.73
N ALA A 82 -3.55 0.46 -3.21
CA ALA A 82 -3.37 -0.41 -4.35
C ALA A 82 -3.34 0.37 -5.68
N PRO A 83 -2.54 -0.07 -6.66
CA PRO A 83 -2.56 0.52 -8.00
C PRO A 83 -3.95 0.36 -8.62
N CYS A 84 -4.56 1.49 -8.97
CA CYS A 84 -5.94 1.62 -9.44
C CYS A 84 -6.00 2.26 -10.84
N THR A 85 -7.15 2.14 -11.49
CA THR A 85 -7.42 2.85 -12.74
C THR A 85 -7.52 4.37 -12.57
N GLY A 86 -7.76 4.85 -11.34
CA GLY A 86 -7.80 6.27 -11.02
C GLY A 86 -9.10 6.98 -11.40
N THR A 87 -10.20 6.25 -11.61
CA THR A 87 -11.49 6.86 -11.99
C THR A 87 -11.99 7.92 -11.00
N GLY A 88 -11.55 7.89 -9.73
CA GLY A 88 -11.88 8.91 -8.74
C GLY A 88 -11.06 10.20 -8.85
N VAL A 89 -10.00 10.24 -9.67
CA VAL A 89 -9.12 11.41 -9.85
C VAL A 89 -9.37 12.17 -11.14
N ILE A 90 -10.48 11.94 -11.84
CA ILE A 90 -10.83 12.62 -13.11
C ILE A 90 -10.79 14.15 -12.98
N ALA A 91 -11.16 14.71 -11.82
CA ALA A 91 -11.09 16.15 -11.58
C ALA A 91 -9.65 16.70 -11.59
N LYS A 92 -8.67 15.86 -11.21
CA LYS A 92 -7.24 16.20 -11.18
C LYS A 92 -6.54 15.84 -12.49
N ASP A 93 -6.93 14.73 -13.10
CA ASP A 93 -6.44 14.26 -14.40
C ASP A 93 -7.61 13.88 -15.32
N PRO A 94 -8.08 14.82 -16.16
CA PRO A 94 -9.21 14.59 -17.06
C PRO A 94 -8.96 13.48 -18.10
N SER A 95 -7.70 13.14 -18.38
CA SER A 95 -7.34 12.11 -19.37
C SER A 95 -7.78 10.71 -18.93
N VAL A 96 -7.98 10.49 -17.63
CA VAL A 96 -8.47 9.22 -17.08
C VAL A 96 -9.85 8.88 -17.61
N LYS A 97 -10.68 9.89 -17.94
CA LYS A 97 -12.03 9.66 -18.48
C LYS A 97 -12.04 8.94 -19.83
N THR A 98 -11.00 9.14 -20.64
CA THR A 98 -10.95 8.61 -22.02
C THR A 98 -9.88 7.55 -22.23
N SER A 99 -8.88 7.48 -21.34
CA SER A 99 -7.73 6.57 -21.50
C SER A 99 -7.93 5.17 -20.90
N LYS A 100 -9.00 4.94 -20.14
CA LYS A 100 -9.21 3.68 -19.42
C LYS A 100 -10.24 2.80 -20.11
N GLU A 101 -9.83 1.57 -20.40
CA GLU A 101 -10.71 0.56 -20.96
C GLU A 101 -11.16 -0.46 -19.90
N GLN A 102 -12.24 -1.20 -20.21
CA GLN A 102 -12.71 -2.30 -19.35
C GLN A 102 -11.60 -3.34 -19.06
N LYS A 103 -10.68 -3.54 -20.01
CA LYS A 103 -9.52 -4.42 -19.85
C LYS A 103 -8.57 -3.95 -18.77
N ASP A 104 -8.39 -2.64 -18.59
CA ASP A 104 -7.53 -2.08 -17.55
C ASP A 104 -8.16 -2.26 -16.16
N ILE A 105 -9.46 -2.05 -16.05
CA ILE A 105 -10.22 -2.32 -14.82
C ILE A 105 -10.05 -3.78 -14.40
N GLN A 106 -10.21 -4.72 -15.34
CA GLN A 106 -10.06 -6.15 -15.07
C GLN A 106 -8.63 -6.53 -14.65
N ARG A 107 -7.62 -5.90 -15.27
CA ARG A 107 -6.19 -6.10 -14.91
C ARG A 107 -5.92 -5.58 -13.49
N CYS A 108 -6.36 -4.38 -13.18
CA CYS A 108 -6.25 -3.78 -11.84
C CYS A 108 -6.95 -4.64 -10.79
N PHE A 109 -8.19 -5.07 -11.04
CA PHE A 109 -8.93 -5.96 -10.15
C PHE A 109 -8.17 -7.25 -9.83
N ASN A 110 -7.62 -7.92 -10.85
CA ASN A 110 -6.86 -9.16 -10.66
C ASN A 110 -5.57 -8.93 -9.86
N LEU A 111 -4.85 -7.83 -10.12
CA LEU A 111 -3.64 -7.47 -9.41
C LEU A 111 -3.95 -7.11 -7.94
N GLN A 112 -4.94 -6.26 -7.70
CA GLN A 112 -5.37 -5.81 -6.38
C GLN A 112 -5.76 -6.98 -5.48
N ARG A 113 -6.46 -7.99 -6.02
CA ARG A 113 -6.79 -9.22 -5.29
C ARG A 113 -5.55 -9.99 -4.84
N GLN A 114 -4.56 -10.14 -5.71
CA GLN A 114 -3.32 -10.83 -5.36
C GLN A 114 -2.53 -10.04 -4.31
N LEU A 115 -2.47 -8.71 -4.44
CA LEU A 115 -1.81 -7.84 -3.47
C LEU A 115 -2.51 -7.87 -2.11
N LEU A 116 -3.84 -7.88 -2.07
CA LEU A 116 -4.59 -7.92 -0.82
C LEU A 116 -4.39 -9.25 -0.08
N LEU A 117 -4.36 -10.37 -0.80
CA LEU A 117 -4.01 -11.66 -0.19
C LEU A 117 -2.59 -11.65 0.37
N ALA A 118 -1.62 -11.11 -0.38
CA ALA A 118 -0.26 -10.95 0.12
C ALA A 118 -0.18 -10.01 1.34
N ALA A 119 -0.97 -8.95 1.39
CA ALA A 119 -1.07 -8.06 2.55
C ALA A 119 -1.56 -8.80 3.80
N ILE A 120 -2.55 -9.68 3.62
CA ILE A 120 -3.07 -10.55 4.68
C ILE A 120 -1.98 -11.49 5.19
N ASP A 121 -1.25 -12.14 4.30
CA ASP A 121 -0.16 -13.05 4.66
C ASP A 121 1.04 -12.36 5.33
N CYS A 122 1.23 -11.07 5.08
CA CYS A 122 2.26 -10.25 5.73
C CYS A 122 1.88 -9.84 7.16
N CYS A 123 0.58 -9.66 7.43
CA CYS A 123 0.08 -9.11 8.68
C CYS A 123 0.05 -10.16 9.80
N ASN A 124 0.51 -9.78 10.99
CA ASN A 124 0.43 -10.59 12.19
C ASN A 124 -0.91 -10.35 12.91
N ALA A 125 -1.86 -11.25 12.72
CA ALA A 125 -3.14 -11.21 13.43
C ALA A 125 -3.00 -11.30 14.97
N LYS A 126 -1.86 -11.79 15.48
CA LYS A 126 -1.56 -11.92 16.91
C LYS A 126 -0.70 -10.77 17.45
N SER A 127 -0.59 -9.66 16.72
CA SER A 127 0.08 -8.46 17.23
C SER A 127 -0.56 -8.00 18.55
N SER A 128 0.27 -7.55 19.50
CA SER A 128 -0.18 -7.07 20.82
C SER A 128 -1.08 -5.84 20.71
N THR A 129 -0.96 -5.06 19.64
CA THR A 129 -1.76 -3.87 19.34
C THR A 129 -2.86 -4.14 18.29
N GLY A 130 -3.04 -5.40 17.90
CA GLY A 130 -3.99 -5.86 16.89
C GLY A 130 -3.43 -5.80 15.46
N GLY A 131 -3.67 -6.85 14.68
CA GLY A 131 -3.31 -6.90 13.26
C GLY A 131 -4.28 -6.09 12.41
N TYR A 132 -3.83 -5.00 11.81
CA TYR A 132 -4.68 -4.15 10.96
C TYR A 132 -4.18 -4.08 9.52
N ILE A 133 -5.10 -4.31 8.58
CA ILE A 133 -4.86 -4.13 7.15
C ILE A 133 -5.79 -3.03 6.65
N VAL A 134 -5.23 -2.03 5.98
CA VAL A 134 -5.99 -1.00 5.28
C VAL A 134 -5.75 -1.15 3.79
N TYR A 135 -6.81 -1.52 3.08
CA TYR A 135 -6.86 -1.46 1.63
C TYR A 135 -7.49 -0.13 1.21
N SER A 136 -6.84 0.60 0.31
CA SER A 136 -7.39 1.82 -0.28
C SER A 136 -7.11 1.89 -1.77
N THR A 137 -8.02 2.54 -2.49
CA THR A 137 -7.80 2.91 -3.89
C THR A 137 -8.21 4.35 -4.14
N CYS A 138 -7.84 4.83 -5.32
CA CYS A 138 -8.22 6.08 -5.92
C CYS A 138 -9.37 5.93 -6.94
N SER A 139 -10.05 4.78 -6.94
CA SER A 139 -11.12 4.43 -7.88
C SER A 139 -12.48 4.54 -7.19
N ILE A 140 -13.50 4.92 -7.95
CA ILE A 140 -14.90 4.91 -7.49
C ILE A 140 -15.66 3.65 -7.95
N LEU A 141 -14.99 2.77 -8.71
CA LEU A 141 -15.62 1.59 -9.29
C LEU A 141 -15.71 0.45 -8.25
N PRO A 142 -16.86 -0.22 -8.12
CA PRO A 142 -17.01 -1.35 -7.20
C PRO A 142 -16.07 -2.51 -7.48
N GLU A 143 -15.72 -2.70 -8.76
CA GLU A 143 -14.79 -3.72 -9.21
C GLU A 143 -13.44 -3.60 -8.52
N GLU A 144 -12.94 -2.39 -8.27
CA GLU A 144 -11.64 -2.15 -7.64
C GLU A 144 -11.73 -1.99 -6.12
N ASN A 145 -12.94 -1.99 -5.56
CA ASN A 145 -13.18 -1.75 -4.14
C ASN A 145 -13.93 -2.93 -3.51
N GLU A 146 -15.24 -2.87 -3.42
CA GLU A 146 -16.09 -3.85 -2.71
C GLU A 146 -15.88 -5.26 -3.23
N TRP A 147 -15.66 -5.44 -4.54
CA TRP A 147 -15.47 -6.76 -5.14
C TRP A 147 -14.14 -7.38 -4.74
N VAL A 148 -13.08 -6.58 -4.62
CA VAL A 148 -11.76 -7.02 -4.17
C VAL A 148 -11.83 -7.49 -2.71
N VAL A 149 -12.45 -6.68 -1.85
CA VAL A 149 -12.61 -7.00 -0.43
C VAL A 149 -13.50 -8.23 -0.23
N ASN A 150 -14.64 -8.29 -0.92
CA ASN A 150 -15.56 -9.44 -0.86
C ASN A 150 -14.87 -10.73 -1.33
N TYR A 151 -13.99 -10.65 -2.32
CA TYR A 151 -13.19 -11.79 -2.75
C TYR A 151 -12.23 -12.27 -1.65
N ALA A 152 -11.52 -11.36 -0.98
CA ALA A 152 -10.60 -11.70 0.10
C ALA A 152 -11.30 -12.29 1.33
N LEU A 153 -12.50 -11.80 1.68
CA LEU A 153 -13.28 -12.31 2.81
C LEU A 153 -13.87 -13.72 2.61
N LYS A 154 -14.04 -14.14 1.36
CA LYS A 154 -14.60 -15.46 1.00
C LYS A 154 -13.54 -16.56 0.84
N ARG A 155 -12.27 -16.21 0.97
CA ARG A 155 -11.13 -17.12 0.87
C ARG A 155 -10.59 -17.43 2.25
#